data_AF-A0A9R1VMM6-F1
#
_entry.id   AF-A0A9R1VMM6-F1
#
_cell.length_a   1.000
_cell.length_b   1.000
_cell.length_c   1.000
_cell.angle_alpha   90.00
_cell.angle_beta   90.00
_cell.angle_gamma   90.00
#
_symmetry.space_group_name_H-M   'P 1'
#
loop_
_entity.id
_entity.type
_entity.pdbx_description
1 polymer ?
#
loop_
_entity_poly.entity_id
_entity_poly.type
_entity_poly.pdbx_seq_one_letter_code
_entity_poly.pdbx_strand_id
1 'polypeptide(L)'
;MESSYSNAGWQRFDCTHRRKSCALEDPDPTYVRDVVSPVEEDFKICRAMVGFLEKFKVKTDIISTSTKPMTHQICDVYKHIRDWVSTPQFCLNRKDMIDKYEKYWGDFEKLNDFLYFAIVLNPRLKFEFLQQDFEKLIRLKNTEEPPILNSEVTLKAKALIQGIEKKTENFFNFYKAKFDNTESSQIQTRAHEDVVMFDDENDFMGDLIVQADYPSTSTETELTRYLNERSLKYNKDFDILLWWKPNASLYPILAHIWGLQNSTVASEAAFSTSGRILDPY
;
A
#
# COMPACT_ATOMS: atom_id res chain seq x y z
N MET A 1 -32.02 1.56 -26.45
CA MET A 1 -33.02 2.45 -25.83
C MET A 1 -32.64 2.60 -24.36
N GLU A 2 -32.47 3.85 -23.97
CA GLU A 2 -31.84 4.31 -22.73
C GLU A 2 -32.66 3.93 -21.49
N SER A 3 -31.96 3.65 -20.39
CA SER A 3 -32.56 3.57 -19.05
C SER A 3 -31.68 4.36 -18.08
N SER A 4 -31.99 5.65 -18.01
CA SER A 4 -31.97 6.54 -16.84
C SER A 4 -31.49 5.96 -15.50
N TYR A 5 -30.30 6.38 -15.06
CA TYR A 5 -29.98 6.55 -13.64
C TYR A 5 -29.56 8.00 -13.37
N SER A 6 -30.59 8.78 -13.01
CA SER A 6 -30.59 9.89 -12.05
C SER A 6 -29.28 10.69 -11.85
N ASN A 7 -29.23 11.83 -12.56
CA ASN A 7 -28.26 12.92 -12.41
C ASN A 7 -28.60 13.86 -11.21
N ALA A 8 -29.23 13.36 -10.15
CA ALA A 8 -29.88 14.16 -9.12
C ALA A 8 -28.94 14.69 -8.00
N GLY A 9 -27.68 14.26 -7.96
CA GLY A 9 -26.72 14.68 -6.92
C GLY A 9 -26.14 16.09 -7.12
N TRP A 10 -25.92 16.48 -8.38
CA TRP A 10 -25.17 17.71 -8.70
C TRP A 10 -26.04 18.95 -8.92
N GLN A 11 -27.32 18.78 -9.29
CA GLN A 11 -28.26 19.91 -9.32
C GLN A 11 -28.60 20.46 -7.92
N ARG A 12 -28.34 19.68 -6.86
CA ARG A 12 -28.58 20.09 -5.46
C ARG A 12 -27.48 21.01 -4.92
N PHE A 13 -26.26 20.94 -5.44
CA PHE A 13 -25.15 21.83 -5.07
C PHE A 13 -25.36 23.25 -5.63
N ASP A 14 -25.95 23.37 -6.82
CA ASP A 14 -26.21 24.66 -7.47
C ASP A 14 -27.44 25.38 -6.86
N CYS A 15 -28.46 24.62 -6.43
CA CYS A 15 -29.68 25.20 -5.84
C CYS A 15 -29.57 25.57 -4.35
N THR A 16 -28.70 24.93 -3.56
CA THR A 16 -28.56 25.24 -2.12
C THR A 16 -27.76 26.51 -1.85
N HIS A 17 -26.80 26.86 -2.70
CA HIS A 17 -26.12 28.16 -2.62
C HIS A 17 -26.99 29.34 -3.06
N ARG A 18 -27.90 29.12 -4.02
CA ARG A 18 -28.80 30.19 -4.50
C ARG A 18 -29.98 30.49 -3.55
N ARG A 19 -30.37 29.55 -2.69
CA ARG A 19 -31.47 29.74 -1.70
C ARG A 19 -31.01 30.23 -0.32
N LYS A 20 -29.76 30.04 0.08
CA LYS A 20 -29.25 30.56 1.36
C LYS A 20 -28.90 32.06 1.35
N SER A 21 -28.94 32.71 0.18
CA SER A 21 -28.68 34.15 0.06
C SER A 21 -29.87 35.05 0.42
N CYS A 22 -31.05 34.50 0.74
CA CYS A 22 -32.26 35.31 0.99
C CYS A 22 -32.84 35.17 2.41
N ALA A 23 -32.15 34.54 3.35
CA ALA A 23 -32.68 34.37 4.71
C ALA A 23 -31.56 34.30 5.76
N LEU A 24 -30.64 35.26 5.74
CA LEU A 24 -29.82 35.55 6.92
C LEU A 24 -30.16 36.97 7.37
N GLU A 25 -30.65 37.01 8.61
CA GLU A 25 -30.86 38.18 9.44
C GLU A 25 -29.62 39.08 9.41
N ASP A 26 -29.87 40.38 9.52
CA ASP A 26 -28.95 41.50 9.30
C ASP A 26 -27.46 41.15 9.36
N PRO A 27 -26.71 41.29 8.25
CA PRO A 27 -25.29 41.02 8.26
C PRO A 27 -24.62 41.95 9.27
N ASP A 28 -23.85 41.36 10.18
CA ASP A 28 -22.94 42.07 11.07
C ASP A 28 -22.23 43.19 10.26
N PRO A 29 -22.40 44.47 10.63
CA PRO A 29 -21.84 45.59 9.87
C PRO A 29 -20.30 45.58 9.83
N THR A 30 -19.66 44.78 10.67
CA THR A 30 -18.22 44.50 10.59
C THR A 30 -17.86 43.44 9.54
N TYR A 31 -18.75 42.50 9.21
CA TYR A 31 -18.50 41.46 8.20
C TYR A 31 -18.45 42.02 6.78
N VAL A 32 -19.21 43.07 6.48
CA VAL A 32 -19.31 43.65 5.13
C VAL A 32 -18.09 44.52 4.76
N ARG A 33 -17.31 45.00 5.74
CA ARG A 33 -16.16 45.89 5.46
C ARG A 33 -14.93 45.19 4.91
N ASP A 34 -14.75 43.90 5.18
CA ASP A 34 -13.51 43.18 4.86
C ASP A 34 -13.66 42.11 3.76
N VAL A 35 -14.86 41.91 3.21
CA VAL A 35 -15.09 40.95 2.12
C VAL A 35 -14.81 41.64 0.79
N VAL A 36 -13.54 41.58 0.36
CA VAL A 36 -13.17 41.91 -1.01
C VAL A 36 -13.76 40.85 -1.93
N SER A 37 -14.54 41.29 -2.93
CA SER A 37 -15.13 40.39 -3.91
C SER A 37 -14.01 39.69 -4.72
N PRO A 38 -14.06 38.36 -4.92
CA PRO A 38 -13.01 37.64 -5.63
C PRO A 38 -12.80 38.18 -7.04
N VAL A 39 -11.54 38.32 -7.45
CA VAL A 39 -11.16 38.75 -8.80
C VAL A 39 -10.90 37.54 -9.69
N GLU A 40 -10.89 37.73 -11.02
CA GLU A 40 -10.63 36.63 -11.97
C GLU A 40 -9.32 35.87 -11.71
N GLU A 41 -8.32 36.57 -11.14
CA GLU A 41 -7.05 35.93 -10.76
C GLU A 41 -7.21 34.90 -9.64
N ASP A 42 -8.12 35.14 -8.68
CA ASP A 42 -8.42 34.18 -7.61
C ASP A 42 -8.99 32.88 -8.19
N PHE A 43 -9.87 32.98 -9.18
CA PHE A 43 -10.44 31.82 -9.85
C PHE A 43 -9.40 31.03 -10.67
N LYS A 44 -8.40 31.70 -11.27
CA LYS A 44 -7.27 31.01 -11.91
C LYS A 44 -6.44 30.24 -10.90
N ILE A 45 -6.15 30.84 -9.74
CA ILE A 45 -5.44 30.18 -8.63
C ILE A 45 -6.23 28.95 -8.15
N CYS A 46 -7.54 29.07 -7.95
CA CYS A 46 -8.39 27.95 -7.55
C CYS A 46 -8.36 26.81 -8.57
N ARG A 47 -8.49 27.10 -9.88
CA ARG A 47 -8.43 26.08 -10.94
C ARG A 47 -7.08 25.35 -10.97
N ALA A 48 -5.98 26.08 -10.81
CA ALA A 48 -4.65 25.47 -10.71
C ALA A 48 -4.55 24.54 -9.48
N MET A 49 -5.04 24.99 -8.32
CA MET A 49 -5.04 24.19 -7.10
C MET A 49 -5.91 22.92 -7.22
N VAL A 50 -7.07 23.00 -7.87
CA VAL A 50 -7.91 21.83 -8.15
C VAL A 50 -7.16 20.81 -8.99
N GLY A 51 -6.51 21.24 -10.08
CA GLY A 51 -5.71 20.34 -10.93
C GLY A 51 -4.52 19.71 -10.19
N PHE A 52 -3.92 20.42 -9.23
CA PHE A 52 -2.90 19.86 -8.36
C PHE A 52 -3.45 18.73 -7.47
N LEU A 53 -4.53 19.03 -6.76
CA LEU A 53 -5.14 18.15 -5.76
C LEU A 53 -5.79 16.91 -6.39
N GLU A 54 -6.21 17.00 -7.66
CA GLU A 54 -6.80 15.88 -8.39
C GLU A 54 -5.87 14.66 -8.43
N LYS A 55 -4.55 14.86 -8.59
CA LYS A 55 -3.61 13.72 -8.54
C LYS A 55 -3.54 13.09 -7.16
N PHE A 56 -3.61 13.87 -6.07
CA PHE A 56 -3.67 13.30 -4.72
C PHE A 56 -4.93 12.48 -4.54
N LYS A 57 -6.08 12.99 -5.00
CA LYS A 57 -7.34 12.25 -4.95
C LYS A 57 -7.20 10.90 -5.65
N VAL A 58 -6.72 10.87 -6.89
CA VAL A 58 -6.51 9.62 -7.64
C VAL A 58 -5.57 8.66 -6.89
N LYS A 59 -4.49 9.18 -6.32
CA LYS A 59 -3.51 8.38 -5.56
C LYS A 59 -4.10 7.85 -4.25
N THR A 60 -4.84 8.66 -3.51
CA THR A 60 -5.55 8.27 -2.29
C THR A 60 -6.61 7.23 -2.59
N ASP A 61 -7.41 7.41 -3.65
CA ASP A 61 -8.41 6.42 -4.06
C ASP A 61 -7.75 5.07 -4.37
N ILE A 62 -6.60 5.06 -5.08
CA ILE A 62 -5.83 3.84 -5.28
C ILE A 62 -5.37 3.25 -3.95
N ILE A 63 -4.75 4.03 -3.06
CA ILE A 63 -4.26 3.53 -1.77
C ILE A 63 -5.40 2.97 -0.90
N SER A 64 -6.55 3.63 -0.90
CA SER A 64 -7.73 3.24 -0.10
C SER A 64 -8.48 2.04 -0.64
N THR A 65 -8.32 1.71 -1.93
CA THR A 65 -9.08 0.62 -2.58
C THR A 65 -8.25 -0.58 -2.98
N SER A 66 -6.91 -0.49 -2.90
CA SER A 66 -6.05 -1.37 -3.69
C SER A 66 -5.14 -2.30 -2.89
N THR A 67 -5.09 -3.55 -3.34
CA THR A 67 -4.05 -4.55 -3.10
C THR A 67 -2.71 -4.25 -3.81
N LYS A 68 -2.48 -3.00 -4.23
CA LYS A 68 -1.30 -2.61 -5.03
C LYS A 68 -0.20 -2.12 -4.09
N PRO A 69 1.08 -2.31 -4.45
CA PRO A 69 2.21 -1.91 -3.58
C PRO A 69 2.14 -0.42 -3.22
N MET A 70 2.20 -0.08 -1.93
CA MET A 70 2.05 1.30 -1.48
C MET A 70 3.24 2.21 -1.86
N THR A 71 4.46 1.66 -1.93
CA THR A 71 5.69 2.47 -2.06
C THR A 71 5.78 3.25 -3.37
N HIS A 72 5.47 2.67 -4.53
CA HIS A 72 5.49 3.42 -5.80
C HIS A 72 4.48 4.59 -5.82
N GLN A 73 3.33 4.45 -5.14
CA GLN A 73 2.35 5.52 -5.04
C GLN A 73 2.88 6.67 -4.19
N ILE A 74 3.62 6.36 -3.13
CA ILE A 74 4.29 7.34 -2.25
C ILE A 74 5.37 8.10 -3.03
N CYS A 75 6.18 7.40 -3.85
CA CYS A 75 7.16 8.04 -4.74
C CYS A 75 6.50 9.02 -5.72
N ASP A 76 5.39 8.62 -6.34
CA ASP A 76 4.66 9.45 -7.30
C ASP A 76 4.07 10.70 -6.63
N VAL A 77 3.62 10.59 -5.38
CA VAL A 77 3.16 11.75 -4.58
C VAL A 77 4.30 12.72 -4.36
N TYR A 78 5.47 12.24 -3.92
CA TYR A 78 6.64 13.11 -3.74
C TYR A 78 7.05 13.80 -5.03
N LYS A 79 7.13 13.05 -6.14
CA LYS A 79 7.44 13.60 -7.45
C LYS A 79 6.43 14.68 -7.86
N HIS A 80 5.14 14.44 -7.66
CA HIS A 80 4.09 15.40 -8.00
C HIS A 80 4.17 16.68 -7.16
N ILE A 81 4.53 16.59 -5.88
CA ILE A 81 4.81 17.77 -5.03
C ILE A 81 6.04 18.53 -5.55
N ARG A 82 7.11 17.81 -5.91
CA ARG A 82 8.37 18.39 -6.40
C ARG A 82 8.21 19.10 -7.74
N ASP A 83 7.53 18.46 -8.68
CA ASP A 83 7.35 18.92 -10.06
C ASP A 83 6.30 20.06 -10.16
N TRP A 84 5.60 20.40 -9.07
CA TRP A 84 4.62 21.47 -9.06
C TRP A 84 5.26 22.84 -9.30
N VAL A 85 4.93 23.42 -10.46
CA VAL A 85 5.52 24.67 -10.97
C VAL A 85 5.17 25.86 -10.07
N SER A 86 6.22 26.63 -9.75
CA SER A 86 6.22 27.80 -8.87
C SER A 86 5.42 28.97 -9.44
N THR A 87 4.13 29.07 -9.09
CA THR A 87 3.54 30.42 -8.89
C THR A 87 3.98 30.88 -7.49
N PRO A 88 4.43 32.14 -7.28
CA PRO A 88 4.95 32.59 -5.99
C PRO A 88 4.03 32.26 -4.79
N GLN A 89 2.71 32.41 -4.95
CA GLN A 89 1.70 32.03 -3.95
C GLN A 89 1.68 30.53 -3.62
N PHE A 90 2.05 29.65 -4.57
CA PHE A 90 2.09 28.20 -4.34
C PHE A 90 3.43 27.71 -3.76
N CYS A 91 4.49 28.51 -3.80
CA CYS A 91 5.80 28.14 -3.27
C CYS A 91 5.77 27.91 -1.75
N LEU A 92 4.99 28.71 -1.02
CA LEU A 92 4.80 28.56 0.43
C LEU A 92 4.09 27.23 0.74
N ASN A 93 3.00 26.95 0.02
CA ASN A 93 2.24 25.70 0.19
C ASN A 93 3.07 24.45 -0.18
N ARG A 94 3.99 24.55 -1.14
CA ARG A 94 4.86 23.44 -1.53
C ARG A 94 5.80 23.02 -0.40
N LYS A 95 6.45 23.97 0.28
CA LYS A 95 7.37 23.66 1.38
C LYS A 95 6.63 22.93 2.50
N ASP A 96 5.47 23.43 2.91
CA ASP A 96 4.65 22.80 3.95
C ASP A 96 4.20 21.38 3.58
N MET A 97 3.93 21.13 2.30
CA MET A 97 3.59 19.78 1.83
C MET A 97 4.78 18.85 1.77
N ILE A 98 5.97 19.34 1.41
CA ILE A 98 7.21 18.56 1.52
C ILE A 98 7.48 18.23 2.98
N ASP A 99 7.36 19.20 3.90
CA ASP A 99 7.59 18.99 5.33
C ASP A 99 6.59 17.97 5.91
N LYS A 100 5.31 18.04 5.50
CA LYS A 100 4.32 17.00 5.83
C LYS A 100 4.70 15.65 5.26
N TYR A 101 5.10 15.58 3.99
CA TYR A 101 5.54 14.34 3.37
C TYR A 101 6.73 13.73 4.12
N GLU A 102 7.77 14.51 4.39
CA GLU A 102 8.98 14.05 5.07
C GLU A 102 8.69 13.60 6.50
N LYS A 103 7.75 14.26 7.19
CA LYS A 103 7.29 13.83 8.52
C LYS A 103 6.73 12.40 8.54
N TYR A 104 5.98 12.00 7.51
CA TYR A 104 5.32 10.69 7.47
C TYR A 104 6.08 9.63 6.68
N TRP A 105 6.84 10.04 5.66
CA TRP A 105 7.44 9.15 4.65
C TRP A 105 8.91 9.46 4.38
N GLY A 106 9.47 10.47 5.05
CA GLY A 106 10.79 11.00 4.77
C GLY A 106 11.93 10.16 5.31
N ASP A 107 11.71 9.63 6.52
CA ASP A 107 12.62 8.80 7.26
C ASP A 107 12.26 7.32 7.07
N PHE A 108 13.08 6.61 6.31
CA PHE A 108 12.86 5.21 5.97
C PHE A 108 12.99 4.27 7.18
N GLU A 109 13.71 4.67 8.23
CA GLU A 109 13.79 3.88 9.46
C GLU A 109 12.50 3.97 10.28
N LYS A 110 11.78 5.09 10.14
CA LYS A 110 10.47 5.35 10.77
C LYS A 110 9.28 4.98 9.89
N LEU A 111 9.51 4.58 8.64
CA LEU A 111 8.46 4.19 7.73
C LEU A 111 7.75 2.96 8.28
N ASN A 112 6.42 2.95 8.22
CA ASN A 112 5.61 1.87 8.78
C ASN A 112 6.02 0.52 8.17
N ASP A 113 6.45 -0.41 9.03
CA ASP A 113 6.98 -1.71 8.64
C ASP A 113 6.03 -2.51 7.71
N PHE A 114 4.72 -2.32 7.90
CA PHE A 114 3.70 -2.97 7.08
C PHE A 114 3.78 -2.62 5.58
N LEU A 115 4.29 -1.43 5.23
CA LEU A 115 4.35 -0.95 3.85
C LEU A 115 5.29 -1.76 2.98
N TYR A 116 6.50 -2.02 3.48
CA TYR A 116 7.48 -2.78 2.72
C TYR A 116 7.24 -4.28 2.86
N PHE A 117 6.72 -4.77 3.99
CA PHE A 117 6.29 -6.17 4.10
C PHE A 117 5.22 -6.52 3.07
N ALA A 118 4.26 -5.61 2.80
CA ALA A 118 3.25 -5.82 1.75
C ALA A 118 3.89 -5.96 0.35
N ILE A 119 5.05 -5.35 0.11
CA ILE A 119 5.81 -5.47 -1.15
C ILE A 119 6.62 -6.76 -1.16
N VAL A 120 7.31 -7.08 -0.07
CA VAL A 120 8.11 -8.29 0.05
C VAL A 120 7.24 -9.54 -0.10
N LEU A 121 6.07 -9.55 0.54
CA LEU A 121 5.06 -10.62 0.44
C LEU A 121 4.22 -10.55 -0.85
N ASN A 122 4.57 -9.67 -1.78
CA ASN A 122 4.00 -9.70 -3.11
C ASN A 122 4.88 -10.59 -4.02
N PRO A 123 4.35 -11.69 -4.58
CA PRO A 123 5.14 -12.62 -5.39
C PRO A 123 5.67 -12.02 -6.70
N ARG A 124 5.22 -10.82 -7.09
CA ARG A 124 5.70 -10.07 -8.27
C ARG A 124 6.81 -9.06 -7.98
N LEU A 125 7.01 -8.69 -6.71
CA LEU A 125 7.82 -7.51 -6.36
C LEU A 125 9.07 -7.91 -5.57
N LYS A 126 8.88 -8.48 -4.38
CA LYS A 126 9.96 -8.92 -3.49
C LYS A 126 11.01 -7.81 -3.24
N PHE A 127 12.18 -8.18 -2.70
CA PHE A 127 13.25 -7.24 -2.37
C PHE A 127 13.84 -6.53 -3.59
N GLU A 128 13.90 -7.23 -4.73
CA GLU A 128 14.47 -6.70 -5.98
C GLU A 128 13.73 -5.44 -6.45
N PHE A 129 12.40 -5.47 -6.43
CA PHE A 129 11.58 -4.32 -6.77
C PHE A 129 11.72 -3.20 -5.74
N LEU A 130 11.71 -3.56 -4.45
CA LEU A 130 11.84 -2.58 -3.36
C LEU A 130 13.17 -1.83 -3.42
N GLN A 131 14.27 -2.52 -3.78
CA GLN A 131 15.57 -1.88 -3.99
C GLN A 131 15.49 -0.84 -5.10
N GLN A 132 14.91 -1.19 -6.25
CA GLN A 132 14.76 -0.25 -7.37
C GLN A 132 13.92 0.99 -6.99
N ASP A 133 12.88 0.80 -6.18
CA ASP A 133 12.07 1.91 -5.67
C ASP A 133 12.87 2.83 -4.73
N PHE A 134 13.66 2.28 -3.81
CA PHE A 134 14.55 3.10 -2.97
C PHE A 134 15.61 3.83 -3.79
N GLU A 135 16.22 3.17 -4.78
CA GLU A 135 17.19 3.82 -5.65
C GLU A 135 16.59 5.00 -6.43
N LYS A 136 15.35 4.87 -6.93
CA LYS A 136 14.63 5.97 -7.58
C LYS A 136 14.34 7.11 -6.60
N LEU A 137 13.90 6.78 -5.38
CA LEU A 137 13.62 7.78 -4.34
C LEU A 137 14.88 8.55 -3.93
N ILE A 138 16.00 7.87 -3.72
CA ILE A 138 17.28 8.49 -3.36
C ILE A 138 17.71 9.48 -4.45
N ARG A 139 17.62 9.10 -5.73
CA ARG A 139 17.88 9.99 -6.86
C ARG A 139 16.91 11.17 -6.92
N LEU A 140 15.65 10.94 -6.58
CA LEU A 140 14.62 11.99 -6.60
C LEU A 140 14.78 12.98 -5.44
N LYS A 141 15.33 12.56 -4.31
CA LYS A 141 15.62 13.45 -3.16
C LYS A 141 16.96 14.17 -3.29
N ASN A 142 17.96 13.57 -3.95
CA ASN A 142 19.22 14.23 -4.20
C ASN A 142 19.05 15.25 -5.33
N THR A 143 19.16 16.53 -4.99
CA THR A 143 19.08 17.66 -5.93
C THR A 143 20.43 18.35 -6.10
N GLU A 144 21.52 17.69 -5.71
CA GLU A 144 22.88 18.24 -5.76
C GLU A 144 23.41 18.19 -7.21
N GLU A 145 24.24 19.16 -7.56
CA GLU A 145 25.02 19.16 -8.79
C GLU A 145 26.51 19.03 -8.46
N PRO A 146 27.22 18.03 -9.01
CA PRO A 146 26.77 17.01 -9.96
C PRO A 146 25.85 15.95 -9.33
N PRO A 147 25.03 15.23 -10.13
CA PRO A 147 24.16 14.18 -9.63
C PRO A 147 24.92 13.09 -8.86
N ILE A 148 24.31 12.59 -7.79
CA ILE A 148 24.83 11.47 -7.00
C ILE A 148 25.26 10.28 -7.87
N LEU A 149 26.42 9.70 -7.54
CA LEU A 149 26.98 8.57 -8.28
C LEU A 149 26.13 7.30 -8.11
N ASN A 150 25.97 6.53 -9.20
CA ASN A 150 25.18 5.29 -9.17
C ASN A 150 25.61 4.29 -8.09
N SER A 151 26.92 4.17 -7.85
CA SER A 151 27.44 3.27 -6.81
C SER A 151 26.99 3.70 -5.41
N GLU A 152 26.94 4.99 -5.13
CA GLU A 152 26.49 5.52 -3.83
C GLU A 152 24.99 5.32 -3.64
N VAL A 153 24.18 5.55 -4.69
CA VAL A 153 22.74 5.28 -4.67
C VAL A 153 22.48 3.80 -4.35
N THR A 154 23.18 2.90 -5.05
CA THR A 154 23.04 1.45 -4.84
C THR A 154 23.52 1.04 -3.45
N LEU A 155 24.60 1.62 -2.91
CA LEU A 155 25.07 1.34 -1.55
C LEU A 155 24.03 1.75 -0.49
N LYS A 156 23.49 2.97 -0.60
CA LYS A 156 22.43 3.47 0.31
C LYS A 156 21.17 2.61 0.23
N ALA A 157 20.71 2.27 -0.98
CA ALA A 157 19.55 1.41 -1.16
C ALA A 157 19.76 0.01 -0.59
N LYS A 158 20.94 -0.60 -0.80
CA LYS A 158 21.29 -1.91 -0.22
C LYS A 158 21.30 -1.89 1.31
N ALA A 159 21.83 -0.84 1.93
CA ALA A 159 21.82 -0.71 3.39
C ALA A 159 20.39 -0.68 3.95
N LEU A 160 19.47 0.04 3.29
CA LEU A 160 18.04 0.03 3.65
C LEU A 160 17.42 -1.37 3.50
N ILE A 161 17.70 -2.05 2.39
CA ILE A 161 17.19 -3.41 2.13
C ILE A 161 17.68 -4.40 3.17
N GLN A 162 18.97 -4.36 3.56
CA GLN A 162 19.51 -5.23 4.62
C GLN A 162 18.78 -5.04 5.96
N GLY A 163 18.44 -3.79 6.30
CA GLY A 163 17.63 -3.50 7.48
C GLY A 163 16.24 -4.15 7.40
N ILE A 164 15.62 -4.12 6.23
CA ILE A 164 14.29 -4.68 5.98
C ILE A 164 14.32 -6.21 5.92
N GLU A 165 15.35 -6.81 5.32
CA GLU A 165 15.57 -8.27 5.33
C GLU A 165 15.61 -8.77 6.77
N LYS A 166 16.44 -8.17 7.62
CA LYS A 166 16.51 -8.51 9.04
C LYS A 166 15.17 -8.35 9.76
N LYS A 167 14.43 -7.27 9.51
CA LYS A 167 13.10 -7.08 10.08
C LYS A 167 12.11 -8.14 9.60
N THR A 168 12.17 -8.53 8.32
CA THR A 168 11.32 -9.57 7.72
C THR A 168 11.60 -10.93 8.34
N GLU A 169 12.87 -11.29 8.49
CA GLU A 169 13.30 -12.52 9.17
C GLU A 169 12.83 -12.56 10.62
N ASN A 170 13.03 -11.47 11.37
CA ASN A 170 12.57 -11.37 12.75
C ASN A 170 11.04 -11.55 12.86
N PHE A 171 10.30 -10.90 11.97
CA PHE A 171 8.84 -10.99 11.94
C PHE A 171 8.38 -12.41 11.60
N PHE A 172 8.98 -13.03 10.58
CA PHE A 172 8.73 -14.42 10.23
C PHE A 172 9.01 -15.36 11.40
N ASN A 173 10.17 -15.25 12.04
CA ASN A 173 10.56 -16.09 13.18
C ASN A 173 9.62 -15.90 14.38
N PHE A 174 9.13 -14.69 14.62
CA PHE A 174 8.13 -14.41 15.66
C PHE A 174 6.83 -15.19 15.40
N TYR A 175 6.30 -15.15 14.18
CA TYR A 175 5.08 -15.90 13.85
C TYR A 175 5.31 -17.39 13.77
N LYS A 176 6.46 -17.84 13.25
CA LYS A 176 6.87 -19.23 13.29
C LYS A 176 6.82 -19.77 14.71
N ALA A 177 7.50 -19.12 15.65
CA ALA A 177 7.48 -19.52 17.06
C ALA A 177 6.07 -19.49 17.67
N LYS A 178 5.21 -18.56 17.25
CA LYS A 178 3.84 -18.47 17.75
C LYS A 178 2.97 -19.64 17.25
N PHE A 179 3.08 -20.01 15.99
CA PHE A 179 2.24 -21.04 15.38
C PHE A 179 2.78 -22.46 15.61
N ASP A 180 4.10 -22.66 15.59
CA ASP A 180 4.71 -23.95 15.93
C ASP A 180 4.35 -24.41 17.36
N ASN A 181 4.17 -23.48 18.30
CA ASN A 181 3.75 -23.77 19.67
C ASN A 181 2.24 -24.02 19.83
N THR A 182 1.42 -23.71 18.83
CA THR A 182 -0.04 -23.81 18.92
C THR A 182 -0.57 -25.16 18.40
N GLU A 183 0.18 -25.85 17.54
CA GLU A 183 -0.22 -27.17 17.00
C GLU A 183 -0.12 -28.32 18.02
N SER A 184 0.56 -28.12 19.16
CA SER A 184 0.60 -29.13 20.24
C SER A 184 -0.65 -29.19 21.13
N SER A 185 -1.73 -28.44 20.86
CA SER A 185 -2.89 -28.43 21.78
C SER A 185 -4.30 -28.49 21.17
N GLN A 186 -4.49 -28.64 19.85
CA GLN A 186 -5.86 -28.75 19.29
C GLN A 186 -6.08 -29.77 18.17
N ILE A 187 -5.37 -30.90 18.15
CA ILE A 187 -5.81 -32.09 17.38
C ILE A 187 -5.78 -33.33 18.28
N GLN A 188 -6.71 -33.38 19.22
CA GLN A 188 -7.25 -34.65 19.72
C GLN A 188 -8.76 -34.58 19.64
N THR A 189 -9.32 -35.00 18.51
CA THR A 189 -10.33 -36.07 18.43
C THR A 189 -10.87 -36.18 17.00
N ARG A 190 -11.01 -37.44 16.57
CA ARG A 190 -11.53 -37.95 15.28
C ARG A 190 -10.55 -37.97 14.10
N ALA A 191 -9.60 -38.90 14.21
CA ALA A 191 -9.25 -39.73 13.08
C ALA A 191 -10.52 -40.43 12.56
N HIS A 192 -10.96 -40.04 11.37
CA HIS A 192 -11.53 -40.97 10.42
C HIS A 192 -10.67 -40.79 9.17
N GLU A 193 -9.69 -41.67 9.06
CA GLU A 193 -8.85 -41.86 7.89
C GLU A 193 -9.75 -42.21 6.70
N ASP A 194 -9.96 -41.28 5.77
CA ASP A 194 -10.21 -41.65 4.39
C ASP A 194 -8.86 -41.99 3.77
N VAL A 195 -8.39 -43.21 4.03
CA VAL A 195 -7.34 -43.84 3.22
C VAL A 195 -7.91 -43.98 1.82
N VAL A 196 -7.38 -43.20 0.88
CA VAL A 196 -7.56 -43.47 -0.54
C VAL A 196 -6.77 -44.75 -0.81
N MET A 197 -7.44 -45.90 -0.76
CA MET A 197 -6.87 -47.18 -1.15
C MET A 197 -6.56 -47.08 -2.65
N PHE A 198 -5.30 -46.81 -2.98
CA PHE A 198 -4.79 -47.03 -4.33
C PHE A 198 -4.73 -48.54 -4.55
N ASP A 199 -5.30 -48.99 -5.66
CA ASP A 199 -5.34 -50.39 -6.08
C ASP A 199 -3.91 -50.97 -6.14
N ASP A 200 -3.77 -52.15 -5.58
CA ASP A 200 -2.54 -52.83 -5.14
C ASP A 200 -1.74 -53.46 -6.30
N GLU A 201 -1.47 -52.72 -7.37
CA GLU A 201 -0.75 -53.23 -8.55
C GLU A 201 0.43 -52.38 -9.06
N ASN A 202 0.86 -51.33 -8.33
CA ASN A 202 2.01 -50.50 -8.75
C ASN A 202 3.18 -50.55 -7.74
N ASP A 203 3.73 -51.75 -7.54
CA ASP A 203 4.96 -52.00 -6.76
C ASP A 203 6.16 -51.16 -7.27
N PHE A 204 6.14 -50.75 -8.54
CA PHE A 204 7.14 -49.88 -9.16
C PHE A 204 7.11 -48.43 -8.64
N MET A 205 5.95 -47.92 -8.22
CA MET A 205 5.80 -46.55 -7.71
C MET A 205 6.27 -46.45 -6.25
N GLY A 206 6.09 -47.53 -5.47
CA GLY A 206 6.53 -47.62 -4.08
C GLY A 206 8.06 -47.52 -3.96
N ASP A 207 8.79 -48.24 -4.81
CA ASP A 207 10.27 -48.20 -4.80
C ASP A 207 10.81 -46.84 -5.27
N LEU A 208 10.10 -46.14 -6.17
CA LEU A 208 10.47 -44.79 -6.61
C LEU A 208 10.23 -43.73 -5.51
N ILE A 209 9.20 -43.91 -4.68
CA ILE A 209 8.93 -43.02 -3.52
C ILE A 209 9.95 -43.26 -2.41
N VAL A 210 10.35 -44.52 -2.17
CA VAL A 210 11.38 -44.87 -1.17
C VAL A 210 12.78 -44.44 -1.62
N GLN A 211 13.09 -44.49 -2.92
CA GLN A 211 14.36 -43.98 -3.48
C GLN A 211 14.39 -42.45 -3.64
N ALA A 212 13.23 -41.80 -3.60
CA ALA A 212 13.11 -40.34 -3.58
C ALA A 212 13.26 -39.73 -2.17
N ASP A 213 13.70 -40.51 -1.17
CA ASP A 213 14.38 -39.99 0.01
C ASP A 213 15.75 -39.43 -0.41
N TYR A 214 15.69 -38.31 -1.14
CA TYR A 214 16.78 -37.35 -1.15
C TYR A 214 17.12 -37.04 0.31
N PRO A 215 18.41 -37.02 0.70
CA PRO A 215 18.78 -36.50 2.01
C PRO A 215 18.17 -35.10 2.09
N SER A 216 17.20 -34.93 2.99
CA SER A 216 16.50 -33.67 3.25
C SER A 216 17.52 -32.68 3.78
N THR A 217 18.26 -32.08 2.86
CA THR A 217 19.25 -31.01 3.08
C THR A 217 18.58 -29.65 3.14
N SER A 218 17.25 -29.59 3.07
CA SER A 218 16.48 -28.36 3.18
C SER A 218 16.36 -27.91 4.64
N THR A 219 17.43 -27.33 5.18
CA THR A 219 17.35 -26.35 6.28
C THR A 219 16.73 -25.02 5.83
N GLU A 220 16.30 -24.94 4.57
CA GLU A 220 15.70 -23.76 3.97
C GLU A 220 14.35 -23.45 4.63
N THR A 221 14.22 -22.25 5.17
CA THR A 221 12.96 -21.81 5.80
C THR A 221 11.91 -21.53 4.74
N GLU A 222 10.63 -21.57 5.13
CA GLU A 222 9.51 -21.14 4.28
C GLU A 222 9.75 -19.75 3.64
N LEU A 223 10.26 -18.80 4.43
CA LEU A 223 10.65 -17.47 3.97
C LEU A 223 11.74 -17.53 2.90
N THR A 224 12.83 -18.25 3.16
CA THR A 224 13.95 -18.39 2.22
C THR A 224 13.47 -19.00 0.90
N ARG A 225 12.66 -20.07 0.96
CA ARG A 225 12.06 -20.70 -0.21
C ARG A 225 11.21 -19.70 -1.00
N TYR A 226 10.29 -19.00 -0.33
CA TYR A 226 9.46 -17.98 -0.97
C TYR A 226 10.30 -16.89 -1.64
N LEU A 227 11.35 -16.40 -1.00
CA LEU A 227 12.20 -15.34 -1.55
C LEU A 227 13.03 -15.80 -2.76
N ASN A 228 13.50 -17.05 -2.74
CA ASN A 228 14.29 -17.65 -3.82
C ASN A 228 13.46 -18.00 -5.06
N GLU A 229 12.13 -18.13 -4.93
CA GLU A 229 11.29 -18.33 -6.10
C GLU A 229 11.35 -17.15 -7.07
N ARG A 230 11.26 -17.46 -8.36
CA ARG A 230 11.26 -16.42 -9.39
C ARG A 230 10.06 -15.50 -9.23
N SER A 231 10.32 -14.19 -9.22
CA SER A 231 9.28 -13.15 -9.24
C SER A 231 8.35 -13.34 -10.45
N LEU A 232 7.04 -13.32 -10.20
CA LEU A 232 6.03 -13.47 -11.24
C LEU A 232 6.05 -12.27 -12.20
N LYS A 233 5.76 -12.51 -13.49
CA LYS A 233 5.67 -11.45 -14.50
C LYS A 233 4.53 -10.48 -14.19
N TYR A 234 4.69 -9.23 -14.59
CA TYR A 234 3.63 -8.23 -14.44
C TYR A 234 2.39 -8.64 -15.24
N ASN A 235 1.25 -8.66 -14.56
CA ASN A 235 -0.06 -8.81 -15.16
C ASN A 235 -1.01 -7.79 -14.49
N LYS A 236 -1.77 -7.08 -15.32
CA LYS A 236 -2.73 -6.03 -14.91
C LYS A 236 -3.92 -6.62 -14.16
N ASP A 237 -4.30 -7.86 -14.49
CA ASP A 237 -5.44 -8.58 -13.90
C ASP A 237 -4.97 -9.53 -12.78
N PHE A 238 -3.75 -9.35 -12.27
CA PHE A 238 -3.22 -10.16 -11.19
C PHE A 238 -3.94 -9.85 -9.87
N ASP A 239 -4.61 -10.87 -9.32
CA ASP A 239 -5.18 -10.83 -7.98
C ASP A 239 -4.27 -11.58 -7.00
N ILE A 240 -3.73 -10.84 -6.04
CA ILE A 240 -2.86 -11.38 -4.99
C ILE A 240 -3.62 -12.32 -4.03
N LEU A 241 -4.93 -12.12 -3.82
CA LEU A 241 -5.77 -13.01 -3.01
C LEU A 241 -5.90 -14.38 -3.68
N LEU A 242 -6.14 -14.38 -5.00
CA LEU A 242 -6.23 -15.61 -5.79
C LEU A 242 -4.88 -16.34 -5.88
N TRP A 243 -3.76 -15.63 -5.68
CA TRP A 243 -2.46 -16.26 -5.56
C TRP A 243 -2.23 -16.86 -4.17
N TRP A 244 -2.47 -16.12 -3.08
CA TRP A 244 -2.24 -16.63 -1.73
C TRP A 244 -3.16 -17.80 -1.35
N LYS A 245 -4.41 -17.82 -1.84
CA LYS A 245 -5.38 -18.86 -1.49
C LYS A 245 -4.89 -20.30 -1.77
N PRO A 246 -4.42 -20.66 -2.98
CA PRO A 246 -3.85 -21.99 -3.23
C PRO A 246 -2.44 -22.17 -2.65
N ASN A 247 -1.67 -21.10 -2.47
CA ASN A 247 -0.29 -21.17 -1.98
C ASN A 247 -0.17 -21.14 -0.45
N ALA A 248 -1.28 -20.93 0.28
CA ALA A 248 -1.28 -20.87 1.74
C ALA A 248 -0.86 -22.19 2.40
N SER A 249 -1.10 -23.33 1.75
CA SER A 249 -0.60 -24.63 2.25
C SER A 249 0.91 -24.79 2.05
N LEU A 250 1.48 -24.16 1.02
CA LEU A 250 2.93 -24.15 0.78
C LEU A 250 3.65 -23.13 1.68
N TYR A 251 2.97 -22.05 2.05
CA TYR A 251 3.51 -20.97 2.87
C TYR A 251 2.57 -20.59 4.02
N PRO A 252 2.39 -21.48 5.01
CA PRO A 252 1.41 -21.29 6.07
C PRO A 252 1.69 -20.06 6.94
N ILE A 253 2.95 -19.81 7.30
CA ILE A 253 3.30 -18.69 8.18
C ILE A 253 3.21 -17.37 7.41
N LEU A 254 3.74 -17.31 6.18
CA LEU A 254 3.68 -16.11 5.35
C LEU A 254 2.25 -15.76 4.95
N ALA A 255 1.39 -16.74 4.69
CA ALA A 255 -0.03 -16.51 4.40
C ALA A 255 -0.75 -15.86 5.59
N HIS A 256 -0.46 -16.30 6.83
CA HIS A 256 -0.97 -15.66 8.04
C HIS A 256 -0.48 -14.23 8.18
N ILE A 257 0.83 -14.01 8.00
CA ILE A 257 1.42 -12.67 8.06
C ILE A 257 0.73 -11.76 7.04
N TRP A 258 0.61 -12.20 5.80
CA TRP A 258 -0.03 -11.46 4.72
C TRP A 258 -1.51 -11.16 5.02
N GLY A 259 -2.26 -12.13 5.52
CA GLY A 259 -3.66 -11.94 5.93
C GLY A 259 -3.82 -10.87 7.01
N LEU A 260 -2.93 -10.84 8.00
CA LEU A 260 -2.93 -9.83 9.05
C LEU A 260 -2.71 -8.43 8.47
N GLN A 261 -1.77 -8.26 7.53
CA GLN A 261 -1.52 -6.97 6.89
C GLN A 261 -2.74 -6.44 6.14
N ASN A 262 -3.47 -7.30 5.43
CA ASN A 262 -4.65 -6.86 4.67
C ASN A 262 -5.84 -6.56 5.60
N SER A 263 -5.98 -7.29 6.71
CA SER A 263 -7.08 -7.06 7.66
C SER A 263 -6.93 -5.73 8.42
N THR A 264 -5.71 -5.33 8.80
CA THR A 264 -5.47 -4.06 9.49
C THR A 264 -5.72 -2.87 8.56
N VAL A 265 -5.18 -2.91 7.34
CA VAL A 265 -5.40 -1.85 6.34
C VAL A 265 -6.89 -1.70 5.98
N ALA A 266 -7.61 -2.81 5.83
CA ALA A 266 -9.05 -2.78 5.57
C ALA A 266 -9.84 -2.17 6.75
N SER A 267 -9.45 -2.48 7.99
CA SER A 267 -10.08 -1.92 9.19
C SER A 267 -9.84 -0.41 9.31
N GLU A 268 -8.62 0.07 9.09
CA GLU A 268 -8.31 1.51 9.13
C GLU A 268 -9.03 2.28 8.02
N ALA A 269 -9.15 1.70 6.81
CA ALA A 269 -9.93 2.29 5.73
C ALA A 269 -11.42 2.41 6.09
N ALA A 270 -11.99 1.37 6.73
CA ALA A 270 -13.37 1.40 7.22
C ALA A 270 -13.57 2.47 8.32
N PHE A 271 -12.64 2.58 9.28
CA PHE A 271 -12.74 3.56 10.37
C PHE A 271 -12.36 4.99 9.97
N SER A 272 -11.53 5.19 8.94
CA SER A 272 -11.23 6.53 8.41
C SER A 272 -12.48 7.21 7.83
N THR A 273 -13.47 6.42 7.39
CA THR A 273 -14.79 6.94 6.98
C THR A 273 -15.74 7.24 8.13
N SER A 274 -15.55 6.66 9.32
CA SER A 274 -16.44 6.87 10.48
C SER A 274 -16.17 8.19 11.23
N GLY A 275 -15.03 8.84 11.00
CA GLY A 275 -14.72 10.18 11.53
C GLY A 275 -15.47 11.34 10.86
N ARG A 276 -16.33 11.06 9.87
CA ARG A 276 -17.14 12.07 9.15
C ARG A 276 -18.64 11.93 9.41
N ILE A 277 -19.04 11.41 10.57
CA ILE A 277 -20.43 11.48 11.02
C ILE A 277 -20.62 12.84 11.71
N LEU A 278 -21.55 13.62 11.15
CA LEU A 278 -21.86 15.01 11.47
C LEU A 278 -22.15 15.21 12.96
N ASP A 279 -21.51 16.23 13.54
CA ASP A 279 -21.95 16.83 14.80
C ASP A 279 -23.34 17.47 14.60
N PRO A 280 -24.36 17.14 15.43
CA PRO A 280 -25.66 17.77 15.38
C PRO A 280 -25.72 18.92 16.40
N TYR A 281 -25.06 20.05 16.11
CA TYR A 281 -25.35 21.33 16.77
C TYR A 281 -25.27 22.48 15.77
#